data_AF-A0A2D8MF29-F1
#
_entry.id   AF-A0A2D8MF29-F1
#
_cell.length_a   1.000
_cell.length_b   1.000
_cell.length_c   1.000
_cell.angle_alpha   90.00
_cell.angle_beta   90.00
_cell.angle_gamma   90.00
#
_symmetry.space_group_name_H-M   'P 1'
#
loop_
_entity.id
_entity.type
_entity.pdbx_description
1 polymer ?
#
loop_
_entity_poly.entity_id
_entity_poly.type
_entity_poly.pdbx_seq_one_letter_code
_entity_poly.pdbx_strand_id
1 'polypeptide(L)'
;MTLPVTIDGEFERIDTQECLSSDFSPREIFEFGWNAASSKVAALEAEVAELRKERQAICHNKQINDALQSAIEQGQIALGAEGYITPVPAKPGSEKIPRVPVEGVELDWIGGVFPVQAEGTIDGQPLHFRARGSGWEFWVGQRWTKDGFSIDGTYGSWPEAGHMPEDIAIHLIAAGCLAYRVIGKAKGETEEGKGEPVNISRPPVRFDP
;
A
#
# COMPACT_ATOMS: atom_id res chain seq x y z
N MET A 1 28.65 -43.08 14.40
CA MET A 1 27.78 -42.72 15.54
C MET A 1 26.84 -41.64 15.01
N THR A 2 25.60 -41.99 14.73
CA THR A 2 24.67 -41.12 14.00
C THR A 2 23.87 -40.31 15.01
N LEU A 3 24.05 -38.99 15.05
CA LEU A 3 23.22 -38.12 15.89
C LEU A 3 21.98 -37.72 15.07
N PRO A 4 20.76 -38.09 15.49
CA PRO A 4 19.55 -37.56 14.87
C PRO A 4 19.36 -36.12 15.34
N VAL A 5 19.31 -35.18 14.40
CA VAL A 5 18.80 -33.82 14.64
C VAL A 5 17.50 -33.71 13.86
N THR A 6 16.42 -33.36 14.56
CA THR A 6 15.08 -33.24 13.99
C THR A 6 14.78 -31.78 13.71
N ILE A 7 14.53 -31.44 12.44
CA ILE A 7 14.00 -30.13 12.03
C ILE A 7 12.91 -30.41 10.99
N ASP A 8 11.68 -29.98 11.28
CA ASP A 8 10.52 -29.89 10.37
C ASP A 8 9.98 -31.17 9.70
N GLY A 9 10.18 -32.35 10.29
CA GLY A 9 9.42 -33.56 9.92
C GLY A 9 9.77 -34.21 8.58
N GLU A 10 10.61 -33.59 7.75
CA GLU A 10 11.22 -34.21 6.57
C GLU A 10 12.69 -34.54 6.84
N PHE A 11 13.06 -35.82 6.69
CA PHE A 11 14.44 -36.28 6.83
C PHE A 11 15.25 -35.91 5.58
N GLU A 12 15.90 -34.76 5.56
CA GLU A 12 17.13 -34.64 4.79
C GLU A 12 18.23 -35.39 5.55
N ARG A 13 18.45 -36.65 5.18
CA ARG A 13 19.66 -37.36 5.59
C ARG A 13 20.85 -36.63 4.99
N ILE A 14 21.52 -35.80 5.79
CA ILE A 14 22.89 -35.41 5.49
C ILE A 14 23.69 -36.71 5.55
N ASP A 15 24.15 -37.17 4.39
CA ASP A 15 24.94 -38.40 4.29
C ASP A 15 26.32 -38.13 4.90
N THR A 16 26.39 -38.28 6.23
CA THR A 16 27.62 -38.08 7.01
C THR A 16 28.76 -39.02 6.58
N GLN A 17 28.52 -40.00 5.68
CA GLN A 17 29.60 -40.84 5.16
C GLN A 17 30.63 -40.08 4.33
N GLU A 18 30.28 -38.98 3.65
CA GLU A 18 31.27 -38.16 2.92
C GLU A 18 32.09 -37.23 3.83
N CYS A 19 31.57 -36.88 5.01
CA CYS A 19 32.27 -36.00 5.97
C CYS A 19 33.15 -36.76 6.98
N LEU A 20 33.21 -38.09 6.90
CA LEU A 20 34.03 -38.95 7.75
C LEU A 20 35.36 -39.35 7.08
N SER A 21 35.89 -38.52 6.17
CA SER A 21 37.34 -38.56 5.95
C SER A 21 38.02 -38.19 7.29
N SER A 22 39.09 -38.89 7.63
CA SER A 22 39.74 -38.90 8.96
C SER A 22 40.31 -37.55 9.44
N ASP A 23 40.10 -36.47 8.70
CA ASP A 23 40.93 -35.28 8.77
C ASP A 23 40.25 -34.12 9.50
N PHE A 24 38.95 -34.22 9.80
CA PHE A 24 38.23 -33.18 10.55
C PHE A 24 38.21 -33.45 12.05
N SER A 25 38.60 -32.44 12.83
CA SER A 25 38.43 -32.44 14.28
C SER A 25 36.94 -32.33 14.67
N PRO A 26 36.54 -32.83 15.84
CA PRO A 26 35.18 -32.67 16.35
C PRO A 26 34.69 -31.21 16.40
N ARG A 27 35.63 -30.27 16.56
CA ARG A 27 35.33 -28.83 16.57
C ARG A 27 34.94 -28.32 15.18
N GLU A 28 35.64 -28.73 14.13
CA GLU A 28 35.33 -28.33 12.74
C GLU A 28 33.97 -28.88 12.29
N ILE A 29 33.64 -30.11 12.69
CA ILE A 29 32.32 -30.71 12.43
C ILE A 29 31.22 -29.90 13.12
N PHE A 30 31.43 -29.49 14.38
CA PHE A 30 30.50 -28.64 15.11
C PHE A 30 30.35 -27.26 14.47
N GLU A 31 31.45 -26.59 14.14
CA GLU A 31 31.44 -25.27 13.52
C GLU A 31 30.74 -25.30 12.15
N PHE A 32 30.94 -26.34 11.34
CA PHE A 32 30.22 -26.52 10.08
C PHE A 32 28.71 -26.69 10.29
N GLY A 33 28.31 -27.57 11.20
CA GLY A 33 26.90 -27.78 11.55
C GLY A 33 26.25 -26.52 12.11
N TRP A 34 26.96 -25.79 12.98
CA TRP A 34 26.51 -24.53 13.55
C TRP A 34 26.33 -23.43 12.50
N ASN A 35 27.29 -23.30 11.57
CA ASN A 35 27.22 -22.30 10.49
C ASN A 35 26.07 -22.60 9.53
N ALA A 36 25.87 -23.88 9.16
CA ALA A 36 24.76 -24.29 8.32
C ALA A 36 23.40 -24.04 9.00
N ALA A 37 23.27 -24.39 10.28
CA ALA A 37 22.06 -24.12 11.06
C ALA A 37 21.80 -22.62 11.21
N SER A 38 22.84 -21.84 11.53
CA SER A 38 22.75 -20.38 11.67
C SER A 38 22.33 -19.70 10.37
N SER A 39 22.85 -20.16 9.22
CA SER A 39 22.45 -19.66 7.91
C SER A 39 20.99 -19.98 7.58
N LYS A 40 20.49 -21.18 7.94
CA LYS A 40 19.08 -21.54 7.76
C LYS A 40 18.16 -20.69 8.65
N VAL A 41 18.54 -20.46 9.90
CA VAL A 41 17.79 -19.57 10.81
C VAL A 41 17.72 -18.15 10.25
N ALA A 42 18.83 -17.59 9.78
CA ALA A 42 18.84 -16.26 9.18
C ALA A 42 17.94 -16.16 7.92
N ALA A 43 17.89 -17.21 7.09
CA ALA A 43 17.00 -17.25 5.94
C ALA A 43 15.52 -17.29 6.35
N LEU A 44 15.16 -18.12 7.34
CA LEU A 44 13.80 -18.18 7.88
C LEU A 44 13.38 -16.87 8.55
N GLU A 45 14.30 -16.21 9.27
CA GLU A 45 14.02 -14.90 9.86
C GLU A 45 13.72 -13.82 8.80
N ALA A 46 14.43 -13.85 7.67
CA ALA A 46 14.16 -12.97 6.54
C ALA A 46 12.79 -13.26 5.89
N GLU A 47 12.43 -14.53 5.70
CA GLU A 47 11.12 -14.93 5.19
C GLU A 47 9.98 -14.50 6.13
N VAL A 48 10.13 -14.74 7.43
CA VAL A 48 9.17 -14.30 8.45
C VAL A 48 9.03 -12.77 8.46
N ALA A 49 10.11 -12.02 8.22
CA ALA A 49 10.07 -10.56 8.13
C ALA A 49 9.24 -10.09 6.91
N GLU A 50 9.39 -10.71 5.74
CA GLU A 50 8.56 -10.40 4.57
C GLU A 50 7.08 -10.75 4.80
N LEU A 51 6.77 -11.93 5.35
CA LEU A 51 5.40 -12.32 5.69
C LEU A 51 4.74 -11.37 6.71
N ARG A 52 5.52 -10.81 7.65
CA ARG A 52 5.03 -9.78 8.58
C ARG A 52 4.66 -8.49 7.84
N LYS A 53 5.45 -8.06 6.86
CA LYS A 53 5.13 -6.90 6.02
C LYS A 53 3.84 -7.14 5.21
N GLU A 54 3.70 -8.30 4.60
CA GLU A 54 2.49 -8.68 3.87
C GLU A 54 1.25 -8.68 4.78
N ARG A 55 1.35 -9.31 5.96
CA ARG A 55 0.25 -9.32 6.94
C ARG A 55 -0.11 -7.92 7.43
N GLN A 56 0.87 -7.05 7.62
CA GLN A 56 0.63 -5.65 7.99
C GLN A 56 -0.12 -4.91 6.89
N ALA A 57 0.25 -5.11 5.62
CA ALA A 57 -0.46 -4.55 4.47
C ALA A 57 -1.91 -5.05 4.39
N ILE A 58 -2.16 -6.35 4.60
CA ILE A 58 -3.51 -6.93 4.63
C ILE A 58 -4.35 -6.30 5.75
N CYS A 59 -3.79 -6.16 6.95
CA CYS A 59 -4.48 -5.55 8.09
C CYS A 59 -4.88 -4.09 7.80
N HIS A 60 -3.97 -3.32 7.20
CA HIS A 60 -4.23 -1.94 6.79
C HIS A 60 -5.33 -1.86 5.71
N ASN A 61 -5.30 -2.76 4.73
CA ASN A 61 -6.33 -2.84 3.71
C ASN A 61 -7.71 -3.15 4.28
N LYS A 62 -7.76 -4.05 5.26
CA LYS A 62 -8.99 -4.34 5.99
C LYS A 62 -9.53 -3.09 6.70
N GLN A 63 -8.69 -2.34 7.40
CA GLN A 63 -9.11 -1.11 8.08
C GLN A 63 -9.70 -0.07 7.09
N ILE A 64 -9.09 0.07 5.91
CA ILE A 64 -9.61 0.95 4.85
C ILE A 64 -10.98 0.46 4.36
N ASN A 65 -11.13 -0.84 4.09
CA ASN A 65 -12.40 -1.40 3.63
C ASN A 65 -13.50 -1.28 4.69
N ASP A 66 -13.18 -1.53 5.96
CA ASP A 66 -14.11 -1.38 7.09
C ASP A 66 -14.55 0.09 7.23
N ALA A 67 -13.64 1.06 7.03
CA ALA A 67 -13.97 2.48 7.04
C ALA A 67 -14.87 2.90 5.86
N LEU A 68 -14.60 2.38 4.65
CA LEU A 68 -15.43 2.62 3.48
C LEU A 68 -16.84 2.04 3.66
N GLN A 69 -16.93 0.81 4.18
CA GLN A 69 -18.21 0.16 4.46
C GLN A 69 -19.03 0.94 5.50
N SER A 70 -18.37 1.42 6.56
CA SER A 70 -19.02 2.27 7.57
C SER A 70 -19.53 3.59 6.98
N ALA A 71 -18.78 4.23 6.08
CA ALA A 71 -19.22 5.45 5.40
C ALA A 71 -20.43 5.21 4.46
N ILE A 72 -20.47 4.05 3.81
CA ILE A 72 -21.64 3.60 3.02
C ILE A 72 -22.86 3.41 3.92
N GLU A 73 -22.71 2.71 5.04
CA GLU A 73 -23.81 2.46 6.00
C GLU A 73 -24.34 3.76 6.63
N GLN A 74 -23.48 4.75 6.83
CA GLN A 74 -23.85 6.09 7.30
C GLN A 74 -24.48 6.97 6.21
N GLY A 75 -24.60 6.49 4.97
CA GLY A 75 -25.14 7.25 3.84
C GLY A 75 -24.25 8.42 3.39
N GLN A 76 -22.98 8.42 3.80
CA GLN A 76 -21.99 9.42 3.36
C GLN A 76 -21.52 9.12 1.93
N ILE A 77 -21.61 7.87 1.50
CA ILE A 77 -21.24 7.39 0.17
C ILE A 77 -22.41 6.55 -0.39
N ALA A 78 -22.85 6.85 -1.61
CA ALA A 78 -23.84 6.05 -2.31
C ALA A 78 -23.15 5.05 -3.26
N LEU A 79 -23.37 3.76 -3.04
CA LEU A 79 -23.06 2.73 -4.03
C LEU A 79 -24.09 2.80 -5.16
N GLY A 80 -23.62 2.91 -6.40
CA GLY A 80 -24.47 2.80 -7.58
C GLY A 80 -24.92 1.36 -7.82
N ALA A 81 -25.89 1.22 -8.72
CA ALA A 81 -26.59 -0.04 -9.00
C ALA A 81 -25.69 -1.20 -9.48
N GLU A 82 -24.47 -0.91 -9.92
CA GLU A 82 -23.50 -1.90 -10.42
C GLU A 82 -22.30 -2.13 -9.48
N GLY A 83 -22.38 -1.68 -8.22
CA GLY A 83 -21.27 -1.81 -7.26
C GLY A 83 -20.14 -0.79 -7.45
N TYR A 84 -20.18 -0.03 -8.54
CA TYR A 84 -19.44 1.21 -8.68
C TYR A 84 -20.11 2.28 -7.81
N ILE A 85 -19.33 3.03 -7.04
CA ILE A 85 -19.83 4.26 -6.42
C ILE A 85 -20.25 5.16 -7.59
N THR A 86 -21.54 5.47 -7.73
CA THR A 86 -21.99 6.37 -8.80
C THR A 86 -22.08 7.77 -8.24
N PRO A 87 -21.39 8.76 -8.84
CA PRO A 87 -21.54 10.14 -8.41
C PRO A 87 -23.01 10.57 -8.55
N VAL A 88 -23.51 11.33 -7.59
CA VAL A 88 -24.81 11.99 -7.71
C VAL A 88 -24.74 12.88 -8.95
N PRO A 89 -25.58 12.66 -9.98
CA PRO A 89 -25.45 13.38 -11.24
C PRO A 89 -25.58 14.88 -10.99
N ALA A 90 -24.55 15.63 -11.38
CA ALA A 90 -24.57 17.08 -11.31
C ALA A 90 -25.70 17.61 -12.19
N LYS A 91 -26.43 18.60 -11.68
CA LYS A 91 -27.49 19.30 -12.42
C LYS A 91 -26.93 19.83 -13.74
N PRO A 92 -27.55 19.53 -14.89
CA PRO A 92 -27.05 20.01 -16.19
C PRO A 92 -27.14 21.53 -16.26
N GLY A 93 -26.05 22.19 -16.70
CA GLY A 93 -26.03 23.63 -16.98
C GLY A 93 -25.04 24.48 -16.19
N SER A 94 -24.11 23.87 -15.43
CA SER A 94 -22.93 24.59 -14.95
C SER A 94 -21.71 23.71 -15.14
N GLU A 95 -20.77 24.19 -15.95
CA GLU A 95 -19.39 23.72 -16.10
C GLU A 95 -18.68 23.89 -14.73
N LYS A 96 -19.12 23.11 -13.76
CA LYS A 96 -18.62 23.10 -12.39
C LYS A 96 -17.66 21.95 -12.31
N ILE A 97 -16.44 22.27 -11.90
CA ILE A 97 -15.46 21.30 -11.42
C ILE A 97 -16.21 20.27 -10.57
N PRO A 98 -16.10 18.97 -10.89
CA PRO A 98 -16.84 17.96 -10.18
C PRO A 98 -16.49 18.02 -8.69
N ARG A 99 -17.52 17.92 -7.85
CA ARG A 99 -17.33 17.97 -6.40
C ARG A 99 -16.83 16.63 -5.92
N VAL A 100 -15.73 16.67 -5.16
CA VAL A 100 -15.28 15.53 -4.36
C VAL A 100 -16.30 15.34 -3.22
N PRO A 101 -16.82 14.12 -2.98
CA PRO A 101 -17.79 13.85 -1.91
C PRO A 101 -17.13 13.80 -0.53
N VAL A 102 -16.26 14.76 -0.22
CA VAL A 102 -15.56 14.90 1.06
C VAL A 102 -15.66 16.35 1.48
N GLU A 103 -16.23 16.60 2.66
CA GLU A 103 -16.35 17.94 3.23
C GLU A 103 -14.97 18.60 3.32
N GLY A 104 -14.85 19.92 3.10
CA GLY A 104 -13.58 20.65 3.23
C GLY A 104 -12.56 20.39 2.11
N VAL A 105 -12.98 19.71 1.03
CA VAL A 105 -12.19 19.55 -0.20
C VAL A 105 -12.68 20.51 -1.26
N GLU A 106 -11.77 21.30 -1.84
CA GLU A 106 -12.04 22.20 -2.95
C GLU A 106 -11.04 21.91 -4.06
N LEU A 107 -11.52 21.44 -5.22
CA LEU A 107 -10.69 21.25 -6.41
C LEU A 107 -10.60 22.56 -7.18
N ASP A 108 -9.37 22.99 -7.50
CA ASP A 108 -9.10 24.12 -8.38
C ASP A 108 -9.29 23.72 -9.84
N TRP A 109 -8.86 22.51 -10.18
CA TRP A 109 -9.07 21.90 -11.49
C TRP A 109 -8.84 20.39 -11.44
N ILE A 110 -9.44 19.71 -12.41
CA ILE A 110 -9.17 18.31 -12.73
C ILE A 110 -9.21 18.18 -14.25
N GLY A 111 -8.31 17.38 -14.82
CA GLY A 111 -8.30 17.11 -16.24
C GLY A 111 -6.98 16.57 -16.75
N GLY A 112 -6.93 16.35 -18.06
CA GLY A 112 -5.78 15.80 -18.77
C GLY A 112 -6.12 14.48 -19.43
N VAL A 113 -5.67 14.32 -20.68
CA VAL A 113 -5.89 13.08 -21.46
C VAL A 113 -4.79 12.06 -21.22
N PHE A 114 -3.58 12.54 -20.86
CA PHE A 114 -2.40 11.72 -20.56
C PHE A 114 -1.24 12.60 -20.04
N PRO A 115 -1.05 12.80 -18.73
CA PRO A 115 -1.73 12.18 -17.60
C PRO A 115 -3.00 12.93 -17.14
N VAL A 116 -3.88 12.23 -16.42
CA VAL A 116 -4.96 12.85 -15.64
C VAL A 116 -4.36 13.45 -14.38
N GLN A 117 -4.69 14.70 -14.11
CA GLN A 117 -4.17 15.45 -12.97
C GLN A 117 -5.30 16.23 -12.31
N ALA A 118 -5.14 16.49 -11.01
CA ALA A 118 -5.99 17.42 -10.30
C ALA A 118 -5.17 18.20 -9.26
N GLU A 119 -5.59 19.43 -8.99
CA GLU A 119 -5.08 20.25 -7.90
C GLU A 119 -6.23 20.86 -7.12
N GLY A 120 -5.96 21.21 -5.87
CA GLY A 120 -6.95 21.80 -4.99
C GLY A 120 -6.44 21.93 -3.57
N THR A 121 -7.36 21.95 -2.62
CA THR A 121 -7.07 21.98 -1.20
C THR A 121 -7.97 21.04 -0.41
N ILE A 122 -7.46 20.53 0.72
CA ILE A 122 -8.21 19.80 1.75
C ILE A 122 -7.84 20.36 3.13
N ASP A 123 -8.83 20.77 3.92
CA ASP A 123 -8.60 21.30 5.27
C ASP A 123 -7.56 22.45 5.28
N GLY A 124 -7.52 23.25 4.20
CA GLY A 124 -6.56 24.34 4.00
C GLY A 124 -5.15 23.91 3.55
N GLN A 125 -4.90 22.61 3.35
CA GLN A 125 -3.64 22.09 2.83
C GLN A 125 -3.71 21.86 1.32
N PRO A 126 -2.65 22.19 0.56
CA PRO A 126 -2.59 21.90 -0.88
C PRO A 126 -2.75 20.41 -1.16
N LEU A 127 -3.45 20.09 -2.23
CA LEU A 127 -3.74 18.73 -2.70
C LEU A 127 -3.25 18.61 -4.15
N HIS A 128 -2.59 17.50 -4.47
CA HIS A 128 -2.21 17.16 -5.84
C HIS A 128 -2.54 15.69 -6.12
N PHE A 129 -3.15 15.43 -7.28
CA PHE A 129 -3.42 14.09 -7.78
C PHE A 129 -2.85 13.93 -9.18
N ARG A 130 -2.28 12.77 -9.46
CA ARG A 130 -1.75 12.44 -10.79
C ARG A 130 -1.88 10.95 -11.08
N ALA A 131 -2.55 10.61 -12.17
CA ALA A 131 -2.59 9.26 -12.73
C ALA A 131 -1.76 9.19 -14.01
N ARG A 132 -0.74 8.33 -14.03
CA ARG A 132 0.14 8.12 -15.19
C ARG A 132 0.62 6.68 -15.27
N GLY A 133 0.72 6.19 -16.49
CA GLY A 133 1.30 4.88 -16.74
C GLY A 133 0.45 3.73 -16.25
N SER A 134 0.90 3.03 -15.21
CA SER A 134 0.18 1.91 -14.58
C SER A 134 -0.32 2.25 -13.17
N GLY A 135 -0.29 3.52 -12.77
CA GLY A 135 -0.62 3.92 -11.41
C GLY A 135 -1.01 5.37 -11.24
N TRP A 136 -1.27 5.73 -10.00
CA TRP A 136 -1.67 7.04 -9.56
C TRP A 136 -0.99 7.40 -8.25
N GLU A 137 -0.85 8.69 -8.02
CA GLU A 137 -0.24 9.29 -6.83
C GLU A 137 -1.16 10.41 -6.34
N PHE A 138 -1.34 10.49 -5.03
CA PHE A 138 -2.10 11.53 -4.34
C PHE A 138 -1.26 12.10 -3.21
N TRP A 139 -1.18 13.42 -3.14
CA TRP A 139 -0.40 14.14 -2.15
C TRP A 139 -1.20 15.24 -1.48
N VAL A 140 -0.94 15.45 -0.18
CA VAL A 140 -1.46 16.57 0.61
C VAL A 140 -0.29 17.25 1.34
N GLY A 141 -0.25 18.57 1.27
CA GLY A 141 0.82 19.42 1.81
C GLY A 141 1.83 19.86 0.75
N GLN A 142 3.03 20.26 1.19
CA GLN A 142 4.09 20.64 0.26
C GLN A 142 4.59 19.40 -0.49
N ARG A 143 4.39 19.42 -1.81
CA ARG A 143 4.90 18.40 -2.73
C ARG A 143 6.41 18.21 -2.52
N TRP A 144 6.85 16.97 -2.30
CA TRP A 144 8.24 16.58 -2.09
C TRP A 144 8.90 17.01 -0.77
N THR A 145 8.14 17.49 0.22
CA THR A 145 8.69 17.60 1.58
C THR A 145 8.54 16.27 2.32
N LYS A 146 9.42 16.04 3.30
CA LYS A 146 9.33 14.86 4.17
C LYS A 146 8.06 14.83 5.02
N ASP A 147 7.43 15.99 5.19
CA ASP A 147 6.29 16.20 6.07
C ASP A 147 4.94 16.08 5.33
N GLY A 148 4.97 15.84 4.01
CA GLY A 148 3.77 15.66 3.20
C GLY A 148 3.13 14.29 3.40
N PHE A 149 1.80 14.24 3.28
CA PHE A 149 1.06 12.97 3.19
C PHE A 149 1.04 12.50 1.74
N SER A 150 1.34 11.22 1.51
CA SER A 150 1.28 10.61 0.19
C SER A 150 0.65 9.23 0.21
N ILE A 151 -0.18 8.95 -0.78
CA ILE A 151 -0.63 7.60 -1.09
C ILE A 151 -0.56 7.38 -2.60
N ASP A 152 -0.15 6.20 -3.01
CA ASP A 152 -0.08 5.78 -4.40
C ASP A 152 -0.73 4.41 -4.58
N GLY A 153 -1.03 4.08 -5.82
CA GLY A 153 -1.59 2.78 -6.16
C GLY A 153 -1.49 2.50 -7.64
N THR A 154 -1.82 1.27 -8.01
CA THR A 154 -1.90 0.85 -9.40
C THR A 154 -3.28 1.15 -9.98
N TYR A 155 -3.35 1.44 -11.27
CA TYR A 155 -4.59 1.49 -12.02
C TYR A 155 -4.32 1.10 -13.47
N GLY A 156 -4.99 0.05 -13.94
CA GLY A 156 -4.75 -0.52 -15.27
C GLY A 156 -3.31 -1.02 -15.47
N SER A 157 -2.96 -1.22 -16.73
CA SER A 157 -1.62 -1.53 -17.23
C SER A 157 -1.03 -0.30 -17.94
N TRP A 158 0.28 -0.25 -18.20
CA TRP A 158 0.83 0.84 -19.00
C TRP A 158 0.27 0.78 -20.43
N PRO A 159 -0.33 1.85 -21.01
CA PRO A 159 -0.44 3.24 -20.53
C PRO A 159 -1.78 3.63 -19.86
N GLU A 160 -2.71 2.72 -19.65
CA GLU A 160 -4.11 2.95 -19.25
C GLU A 160 -4.34 3.95 -18.10
N ALA A 161 -3.45 4.07 -17.12
CA ALA A 161 -3.64 5.01 -16.01
C ALA A 161 -3.64 6.48 -16.44
N GLY A 162 -2.97 6.83 -17.54
CA GLY A 162 -3.07 8.19 -18.05
C GLY A 162 -4.41 8.49 -18.72
N HIS A 163 -5.23 7.48 -19.02
CA HIS A 163 -6.58 7.60 -19.57
C HIS A 163 -7.68 7.36 -18.52
N MET A 164 -7.34 7.47 -17.23
CA MET A 164 -8.28 7.28 -16.14
C MET A 164 -9.53 8.18 -16.31
N PRO A 165 -10.74 7.61 -16.32
CA PRO A 165 -11.97 8.39 -16.35
C PRO A 165 -12.03 9.40 -15.18
N GLU A 166 -12.58 10.58 -15.42
CA GLU A 166 -12.60 11.69 -14.45
C GLU A 166 -13.38 11.34 -13.18
N ASP A 167 -14.49 10.60 -13.31
CA ASP A 167 -15.25 10.02 -12.20
C ASP A 167 -14.38 9.10 -11.34
N ILE A 168 -13.63 8.19 -11.95
CA ILE A 168 -12.70 7.32 -11.20
C ILE A 168 -11.62 8.13 -10.49
N ALA A 169 -11.06 9.16 -11.16
CA ALA A 169 -10.06 10.04 -10.55
C ALA A 169 -10.61 10.76 -9.31
N ILE A 170 -11.85 11.28 -9.37
CA ILE A 170 -12.53 11.91 -8.22
C ILE A 170 -12.66 10.93 -7.05
N HIS A 171 -12.92 9.66 -7.33
CA HIS A 171 -13.09 8.65 -6.29
C HIS A 171 -11.77 8.30 -5.62
N LEU A 172 -10.68 8.23 -6.39
CA LEU A 172 -9.33 8.06 -5.83
C LEU A 172 -8.89 9.28 -5.02
N ILE A 173 -9.22 10.49 -5.49
CA ILE A 173 -9.03 11.73 -4.73
C ILE A 173 -9.80 11.67 -3.41
N ALA A 174 -11.08 11.30 -3.43
CA ALA A 174 -11.91 11.17 -2.24
C ALA A 174 -11.31 10.15 -1.25
N ALA A 175 -10.87 8.99 -1.74
CA ALA A 175 -10.21 7.98 -0.92
C ALA A 175 -8.90 8.50 -0.30
N GLY A 176 -8.07 9.22 -1.08
CA GLY A 176 -6.85 9.86 -0.59
C GLY A 176 -7.13 10.90 0.50
N CYS A 177 -8.18 11.71 0.32
CA CYS A 177 -8.64 12.69 1.29
C CYS A 177 -9.09 12.06 2.61
N LEU A 178 -9.84 10.95 2.55
CA LEU A 178 -10.24 10.20 3.75
C LEU A 178 -9.03 9.58 4.45
N ALA A 179 -8.11 8.98 3.69
CA ALA A 179 -6.87 8.42 4.23
C ALA A 179 -6.01 9.49 4.91
N TYR A 180 -5.92 10.69 4.33
CA TYR A 180 -5.24 11.83 4.94
C TYR A 180 -5.83 12.20 6.31
N ARG A 181 -7.16 12.20 6.45
CA ARG A 181 -7.82 12.52 7.72
C ARG A 181 -7.61 11.46 8.79
N VAL A 182 -7.65 10.18 8.42
CA VAL A 182 -7.49 9.07 9.37
C VAL A 182 -6.02 8.88 9.78
N ILE A 183 -5.10 8.96 8.82
CA ILE A 183 -3.69 8.58 9.00
C ILE A 183 -2.80 9.81 9.14
N GLY A 184 -3.02 10.83 8.30
CA GLY A 184 -2.17 12.03 8.22
C GLY A 184 -2.34 12.95 9.43
N LYS A 185 -3.58 13.27 9.83
CA LYS A 185 -3.84 14.14 10.99
C LYS A 185 -3.36 13.55 12.32
N ALA A 186 -3.48 12.23 12.50
CA ALA A 186 -2.99 11.54 13.69
C ALA A 186 -1.47 11.74 13.92
N LYS A 187 -0.70 11.99 12.85
CA LYS A 187 0.74 12.28 12.94
C LYS A 187 1.06 13.75 13.23
N GLY A 188 0.19 14.68 12.85
CA GLY A 188 0.39 16.11 13.09
C GLY A 188 0.12 16.53 14.54
N GLU A 189 -0.73 15.79 15.26
CA GLU A 189 -1.04 16.04 16.68
C GLU A 189 -0.05 15.39 17.65
N THR A 190 0.82 14.51 17.16
CA THR A 190 1.94 13.96 17.92
C THR A 190 3.19 14.80 17.66
N GLU A 191 3.30 15.93 18.36
CA GLU A 191 4.47 16.80 18.29
C GLU A 191 5.80 16.04 18.51
N GLU A 192 6.85 16.48 17.79
CA GLU A 192 8.28 16.11 17.90
C GLU A 192 8.79 14.78 17.32
N GLY A 193 7.98 14.01 16.57
CA GLY A 193 8.47 12.80 15.90
C GLY A 193 8.91 13.02 14.45
N LYS A 194 10.21 12.93 14.15
CA LYS A 194 10.75 12.73 12.78
C LYS A 194 10.28 11.40 12.18
N GLY A 195 9.00 11.28 11.83
CA GLY A 195 8.42 10.08 11.24
C GLY A 195 8.82 9.95 9.77
N GLU A 196 9.31 8.78 9.37
CA GLU A 196 9.50 8.47 7.95
C GLU A 196 8.14 8.46 7.22
N PRO A 197 8.11 8.91 5.94
CA PRO A 197 6.90 8.83 5.13
C PRO A 197 6.51 7.36 4.98
N VAL A 198 5.26 7.04 5.33
CA VAL A 198 4.71 5.70 5.12
C VAL A 198 4.39 5.60 3.64
N ASN A 199 5.27 4.95 2.90
CA ASN A 199 5.02 4.57 1.52
C ASN A 199 4.04 3.38 1.54
N ILE A 200 2.76 3.65 1.27
CA ILE A 200 1.70 2.65 1.17
C ILE A 200 1.60 2.14 -0.28
N SER A 201 2.73 1.72 -0.86
CA SER A 201 2.71 1.02 -2.15
C SER A 201 1.92 -0.29 -1.99
N ARG A 202 0.73 -0.34 -2.59
CA ARG A 202 -0.10 -1.55 -2.62
C ARG A 202 0.29 -2.47 -3.78
N PRO A 203 0.16 -3.81 -3.61
CA PRO A 203 0.14 -4.72 -4.75
C PRO A 203 -1.03 -4.41 -5.70
N PRO A 204 -0.92 -4.76 -6.99
CA PRO A 204 -1.86 -4.30 -8.00
C PRO A 204 -3.30 -4.71 -7.71
N VAL A 205 -4.21 -3.73 -7.67
CA VAL A 205 -5.65 -3.98 -7.68
C VAL A 205 -6.01 -4.39 -9.11
N ARG A 206 -6.29 -5.68 -9.33
CA ARG A 206 -6.89 -6.14 -10.58
C ARG A 206 -8.34 -5.68 -10.61
N PHE A 207 -8.66 -4.80 -11.54
CA PHE A 207 -10.03 -4.57 -11.97
C PHE A 207 -10.33 -5.62 -13.05
N ASP A 208 -11.29 -6.50 -12.81
CA ASP A 208 -11.82 -7.34 -13.87
C ASP A 208 -12.59 -6.44 -14.87
N PRO A 209 -12.44 -6.65 -16.19
CA PRO A 209 -13.00 -5.80 -17.24
C PRO A 209 -14.53 -5.86 -17.34
#